data_AF-A0A2E6BRA3-F1
#
_entry.id   AF-A0A2E6BRA3-F1
#
_cell.length_a   1.000
_cell.length_b   1.000
_cell.length_c   1.000
_cell.angle_alpha   90.00
_cell.angle_beta   90.00
_cell.angle_gamma   90.00
#
_symmetry.space_group_name_H-M   'P 1'
#
loop_
_entity.id
_entity.type
_entity.pdbx_description
1 polymer ?
#
loop_
_entity_poly.entity_id
_entity_poly.type
_entity_poly.pdbx_seq_one_letter_code
_entity_poly.pdbx_strand_id
1 'polypeptide(L)'
;MSKRGITLYLHVHQPFRVRDYSVFDTAIDHNYFVEHDPLSGRNNEKIFNKVADKSYRPMNALLQKLLETHPEFKVSLSITGTFLEQAEQWAPDVIESFQRLVKTGQVEIVAETYYHSLAFFYSRNEFEAQVKAHQDKIRELFGVETSVFRNTELSYNDELAQWADGYGFKGILAEGWDPILDWRSPNFVYQPEGTKNIALLLKNYKLSDDLAFRFSNRNWEEWPLTTDKYLEWMGASYDQPLINLFMDYETFGEHQWADTGIFDFFESFVQRWLSDPHHTFYTVSEAIDSNEPQGTISMPATVTWADAERDLTAWLGNSMQQEAMQYLYALESDVLRTQDLDLISDWRKLQTSDHAYYMCTKWFTDGDVHAYFSPYSSPYDAFLYYMNAIRDLRWRLHEHHKTGALNG
;
A
#
# COMPACT_ATOMS: atom_id res chain seq x y z
N MET A 1 -0.76 -3.40 -33.48
CA MET A 1 -1.47 -2.46 -32.58
C MET A 1 -1.49 -3.09 -31.21
N SER A 2 -1.26 -2.34 -30.14
CA SER A 2 -1.43 -2.84 -28.77
C SER A 2 -2.86 -3.33 -28.59
N LYS A 3 -3.03 -4.40 -27.80
CA LYS A 3 -4.35 -4.84 -27.38
C LYS A 3 -4.86 -3.85 -26.34
N ARG A 4 -6.18 -3.71 -26.26
CA ARG A 4 -6.77 -2.97 -25.15
C ARG A 4 -6.60 -3.80 -23.88
N GLY A 5 -6.04 -3.21 -22.85
CA GLY A 5 -5.57 -3.96 -21.69
C GLY A 5 -6.03 -3.39 -20.36
N ILE A 6 -6.21 -4.29 -19.39
CA ILE A 6 -6.38 -3.89 -17.99
C ILE A 6 -5.04 -4.03 -17.29
N THR A 7 -4.60 -2.97 -16.63
CA THR A 7 -3.48 -3.01 -15.71
C THR A 7 -4.05 -3.21 -14.32
N LEU A 8 -4.05 -4.46 -13.85
CA LEU A 8 -4.51 -4.79 -12.51
C LEU A 8 -3.32 -4.71 -11.54
N TYR A 9 -3.42 -3.80 -10.57
CA TYR A 9 -2.45 -3.65 -9.50
C TYR A 9 -3.15 -3.84 -8.15
N LEU A 10 -2.63 -4.76 -7.34
CA LEU A 10 -3.12 -5.04 -5.99
C LEU A 10 -2.03 -4.80 -4.95
N HIS A 11 -2.33 -3.98 -3.94
CA HIS A 11 -1.43 -3.65 -2.85
C HIS A 11 -1.68 -4.55 -1.62
N VAL A 12 -0.67 -5.27 -1.15
CA VAL A 12 -0.75 -6.20 -0.01
C VAL A 12 -0.01 -5.59 1.18
N HIS A 13 -0.75 -5.27 2.25
CA HIS A 13 -0.18 -4.62 3.42
C HIS A 13 -0.86 -5.02 4.73
N GLN A 14 -0.03 -5.20 5.75
CA GLN A 14 -0.46 -5.23 7.15
C GLN A 14 0.57 -4.49 8.01
N PRO A 15 0.14 -3.60 8.92
CA PRO A 15 1.03 -2.94 9.87
C PRO A 15 1.23 -3.79 11.14
N PHE A 16 2.36 -3.58 11.83
CA PHE A 16 2.49 -3.98 13.23
C PHE A 16 1.86 -2.91 14.13
N ARG A 17 0.67 -3.19 14.66
CA ARG A 17 -0.05 -2.27 15.55
C ARG A 17 0.66 -2.17 16.90
N VAL A 18 0.80 -0.95 17.42
CA VAL A 18 1.31 -0.72 18.78
C VAL A 18 0.26 -1.18 19.77
N ARG A 19 0.64 -2.00 20.76
CA ARG A 19 -0.24 -2.47 21.85
C ARG A 19 -0.71 -1.30 22.72
N ASP A 20 -1.52 -1.56 23.75
CA ASP A 20 -1.78 -0.55 24.78
C ASP A 20 -0.49 -0.26 25.55
N TYR A 21 0.33 0.65 25.03
CA TYR A 21 1.66 0.98 25.53
C TYR A 21 1.58 2.22 26.41
N SER A 22 1.38 2.00 27.71
CA SER A 22 1.15 3.05 28.69
C SER A 22 2.47 3.70 29.15
N VAL A 23 2.35 4.79 29.90
CA VAL A 23 3.51 5.44 30.53
C VAL A 23 4.19 4.53 31.56
N PHE A 24 3.49 3.53 32.10
CA PHE A 24 4.06 2.56 33.04
C PHE A 24 4.87 1.46 32.36
N ASP A 25 4.73 1.31 31.03
CA ASP A 25 5.55 0.39 30.24
C ASP A 25 6.90 1.01 29.84
N THR A 26 6.94 2.35 29.73
CA THR A 26 8.14 3.09 29.31
C THR A 26 9.31 2.83 30.27
N ALA A 27 10.48 2.53 29.70
CA ALA A 27 11.71 2.14 30.39
C ALA A 27 11.66 0.78 31.13
N ILE A 28 10.57 0.01 30.98
CA ILE A 28 10.37 -1.27 31.67
C ILE A 28 10.17 -2.41 30.66
N ASP A 29 9.31 -2.21 29.66
CA ASP A 29 9.02 -3.18 28.62
C ASP A 29 9.25 -2.56 27.24
N HIS A 30 10.17 -3.13 26.46
CA HIS A 30 10.53 -2.65 25.12
C HIS A 30 9.73 -3.32 24.01
N ASN A 31 8.76 -4.16 24.36
CA ASN A 31 7.87 -4.79 23.39
C ASN A 31 6.69 -3.87 23.05
N TYR A 32 6.70 -3.29 21.85
CA TYR A 32 5.64 -2.40 21.39
C TYR A 32 4.50 -3.10 20.66
N PHE A 33 4.74 -4.30 20.09
CA PHE A 33 3.87 -4.86 19.04
C PHE A 33 3.19 -6.18 19.42
N VAL A 34 3.58 -6.80 20.54
CA VAL A 34 2.97 -8.04 21.03
C VAL A 34 1.86 -7.73 22.03
N GLU A 35 0.63 -7.84 21.56
CA GLU A 35 -0.58 -7.71 22.37
C GLU A 35 -1.05 -9.09 22.82
N HIS A 36 -1.05 -9.32 24.14
CA HIS A 36 -1.39 -10.62 24.72
C HIS A 36 -2.89 -10.81 24.92
N ASP A 37 -3.70 -9.75 24.93
CA ASP A 37 -5.15 -9.89 25.03
C ASP A 37 -5.72 -10.48 23.72
N PRO A 38 -6.28 -11.70 23.73
CA PRO A 38 -6.86 -12.32 22.54
C PRO A 38 -8.12 -11.60 22.06
N LEU A 39 -8.73 -10.73 22.86
CA LEU A 39 -9.90 -9.93 22.49
C LEU A 39 -9.52 -8.57 21.90
N SER A 40 -8.26 -8.15 22.04
CA SER A 40 -7.79 -6.85 21.55
C SER A 40 -7.81 -6.76 20.03
N GLY A 41 -8.28 -5.62 19.53
CA GLY A 41 -8.19 -5.22 18.12
C GLY A 41 -6.78 -4.84 17.67
N ARG A 42 -5.76 -4.98 18.54
CA ARG A 42 -4.35 -4.74 18.23
C ARG A 42 -3.51 -6.01 18.22
N ASN A 43 -4.11 -7.18 18.45
CA ASN A 43 -3.42 -8.46 18.36
C ASN A 43 -3.07 -8.77 16.90
N ASN A 44 -1.82 -8.45 16.53
CA ASN A 44 -1.34 -8.56 15.15
C ASN A 44 -1.43 -10.00 14.62
N GLU A 45 -1.08 -11.01 15.40
CA GLU A 45 -1.18 -12.43 14.99
C GLU A 45 -2.61 -12.84 14.67
N LYS A 46 -3.55 -12.50 15.55
CA LYS A 46 -4.97 -12.82 15.36
C LYS A 46 -5.54 -12.12 14.13
N ILE A 47 -5.22 -10.84 13.95
CA ILE A 47 -5.70 -10.05 12.81
C ILE A 47 -5.12 -10.61 11.52
N PHE A 48 -3.81 -10.87 11.49
CA PHE A 48 -3.15 -11.44 10.32
C PHE A 48 -3.80 -12.77 9.93
N ASN A 49 -3.99 -13.69 10.87
CA ASN A 49 -4.63 -14.99 10.59
C ASN A 49 -6.07 -14.83 10.08
N LYS A 50 -6.86 -13.94 10.71
CA LYS A 50 -8.23 -13.63 10.24
C LYS A 50 -8.21 -13.14 8.79
N VAL A 51 -7.36 -12.17 8.45
CA VAL A 51 -7.31 -11.59 7.09
C VAL A 51 -6.74 -12.62 6.11
N ALA A 52 -5.78 -13.44 6.52
CA ALA A 52 -5.24 -14.52 5.70
C ALA A 52 -6.29 -15.57 5.31
N ASP A 53 -7.16 -15.95 6.25
CA ASP A 53 -8.25 -16.91 5.99
C ASP A 53 -9.35 -16.32 5.11
N LYS A 54 -9.64 -15.03 5.26
CA LYS A 54 -10.73 -14.36 4.54
C LYS A 54 -10.33 -13.82 3.17
N SER A 55 -9.08 -13.38 3.01
CA SER A 55 -8.59 -12.64 1.85
C SER A 55 -7.43 -13.35 1.16
N TYR A 56 -6.26 -13.47 1.79
CA TYR A 56 -5.04 -13.92 1.09
C TYR A 56 -5.14 -15.32 0.51
N ARG A 57 -5.56 -16.30 1.32
CA ARG A 57 -5.70 -17.70 0.88
C ARG A 57 -6.75 -17.87 -0.23
N PRO A 58 -8.01 -17.39 -0.07
CA PRO A 58 -9.01 -17.55 -1.12
C PRO A 58 -8.69 -16.75 -2.38
N MET A 59 -8.17 -15.52 -2.25
CA MET A 59 -7.84 -14.71 -3.41
C MET A 59 -6.62 -15.27 -4.16
N ASN A 60 -5.57 -15.75 -3.47
CA ASN A 60 -4.44 -16.40 -4.14
C ASN A 60 -4.87 -17.70 -4.84
N ALA A 61 -5.82 -18.46 -4.28
CA ALA A 61 -6.38 -19.63 -4.96
C ALA A 61 -7.14 -19.25 -6.25
N LEU A 62 -7.92 -18.17 -6.21
CA LEU A 62 -8.62 -17.66 -7.38
C LEU A 62 -7.64 -17.12 -8.44
N LEU A 63 -6.64 -16.33 -8.04
CA LEU A 63 -5.61 -15.82 -8.94
C LEU A 63 -4.84 -16.97 -9.59
N GLN A 64 -4.44 -18.00 -8.82
CA GLN A 64 -3.76 -19.18 -9.37
C GLN A 64 -4.60 -19.83 -10.48
N LYS A 65 -5.89 -20.08 -10.20
CA LYS A 65 -6.83 -20.65 -11.18
C LYS A 65 -6.91 -19.80 -12.44
N LEU A 66 -7.02 -18.48 -12.31
CA LEU A 66 -7.13 -17.57 -13.44
C LEU A 66 -5.85 -17.52 -14.28
N LEU A 67 -4.68 -17.47 -13.64
CA LEU A 67 -3.37 -17.46 -14.31
C LEU A 67 -3.14 -18.77 -15.10
N GLU A 68 -3.52 -19.92 -14.53
CA GLU A 68 -3.42 -21.22 -15.20
C GLU A 68 -4.40 -21.38 -16.37
N THR A 69 -5.58 -20.75 -16.27
CA THR A 69 -6.64 -20.89 -17.27
C THR A 69 -6.46 -19.92 -18.44
N HIS A 70 -5.92 -18.72 -18.18
CA HIS A 70 -5.86 -17.63 -19.14
C HIS A 70 -4.42 -17.11 -19.30
N PRO A 71 -3.73 -17.46 -20.39
CA PRO A 71 -2.38 -16.96 -20.69
C PRO A 71 -2.29 -15.42 -20.80
N GLU A 72 -3.40 -14.77 -21.18
CA GLU A 72 -3.53 -13.32 -21.29
C GLU A 72 -3.81 -12.64 -19.94
N PHE A 73 -4.15 -13.39 -18.89
CA PHE A 73 -4.37 -12.83 -17.56
C PHE A 73 -3.03 -12.60 -16.87
N LYS A 74 -2.84 -11.40 -16.34
CA LYS A 74 -1.63 -10.93 -15.68
C LYS A 74 -2.00 -9.96 -14.59
N VAL A 75 -1.17 -9.86 -13.57
CA VAL A 75 -1.40 -8.97 -12.42
C VAL A 75 -0.08 -8.47 -11.86
N SER A 76 -0.09 -7.24 -11.36
CA SER A 76 1.02 -6.68 -10.60
C SER A 76 0.65 -6.59 -9.13
N LEU A 77 1.58 -6.92 -8.24
CA LEU A 77 1.42 -6.87 -6.79
C LEU A 77 2.48 -5.94 -6.18
N SER A 78 2.11 -5.11 -5.21
CA SER A 78 3.11 -4.57 -4.25
C SER A 78 2.88 -5.27 -2.92
N ILE A 79 3.93 -5.88 -2.36
CA ILE A 79 3.84 -6.61 -1.09
C ILE A 79 4.85 -5.98 -0.13
N THR A 80 4.34 -5.34 0.93
CA THR A 80 5.19 -4.60 1.88
C THR A 80 6.08 -5.54 2.71
N GLY A 81 7.24 -5.05 3.13
CA GLY A 81 8.16 -5.83 3.98
C GLY A 81 7.55 -6.16 5.34
N THR A 82 6.79 -5.24 5.94
CA THR A 82 6.04 -5.48 7.19
C THR A 82 5.00 -6.59 7.06
N PHE A 83 4.34 -6.72 5.90
CA PHE A 83 3.47 -7.85 5.63
C PHE A 83 4.26 -9.16 5.57
N LEU A 84 5.39 -9.16 4.85
CA LEU A 84 6.24 -10.35 4.70
C LEU A 84 6.78 -10.83 6.04
N GLU A 85 7.25 -9.93 6.92
CA GLU A 85 7.70 -10.29 8.28
C GLU A 85 6.59 -11.00 9.08
N GLN A 86 5.36 -10.49 9.04
CA GLN A 86 4.22 -11.10 9.74
C GLN A 86 3.84 -12.45 9.14
N ALA A 87 3.85 -12.56 7.81
CA ALA A 87 3.54 -13.80 7.12
C ALA A 87 4.60 -14.89 7.41
N GLU A 88 5.89 -14.53 7.49
CA GLU A 88 6.96 -15.46 7.90
C GLU A 88 6.74 -15.98 9.32
N GLN A 89 6.24 -15.13 10.21
CA GLN A 89 6.02 -15.50 11.60
C GLN A 89 4.76 -16.36 11.82
N TRP A 90 3.66 -16.04 11.13
CA TRP A 90 2.33 -16.58 11.49
C TRP A 90 1.65 -17.40 10.40
N ALA A 91 2.02 -17.21 9.13
CA ALA A 91 1.36 -17.87 8.00
C ALA A 91 2.30 -18.07 6.80
N PRO A 92 3.37 -18.87 6.94
CA PRO A 92 4.33 -19.09 5.86
C PRO A 92 3.69 -19.68 4.59
N ASP A 93 2.57 -20.39 4.72
CA ASP A 93 1.78 -20.91 3.59
C ASP A 93 1.21 -19.80 2.69
N VAL A 94 0.98 -18.60 3.24
CA VAL A 94 0.57 -17.43 2.45
C VAL A 94 1.73 -16.95 1.56
N ILE A 95 2.95 -16.89 2.07
CA ILE A 95 4.14 -16.56 1.25
C ILE A 95 4.32 -17.60 0.15
N GLU A 96 4.24 -18.89 0.49
CA GLU A 96 4.32 -19.98 -0.49
C GLU A 96 3.26 -19.83 -1.58
N SER A 97 2.06 -19.34 -1.25
CA SER A 97 1.01 -19.09 -2.24
C SER A 97 1.34 -17.93 -3.18
N PHE A 98 1.90 -16.83 -2.69
CA PHE A 98 2.40 -15.75 -3.56
C PHE A 98 3.58 -16.20 -4.42
N GLN A 99 4.49 -17.01 -3.88
CA GLN A 99 5.59 -17.59 -4.67
C GLN A 99 5.08 -18.45 -5.82
N ARG A 100 3.99 -19.22 -5.62
CA ARG A 100 3.34 -19.98 -6.71
C ARG A 100 2.79 -19.06 -7.79
N LEU A 101 2.15 -17.95 -7.41
CA LEU A 101 1.67 -16.95 -8.36
C LEU A 101 2.82 -16.34 -9.17
N VAL A 102 3.89 -15.88 -8.51
CA VAL A 102 5.06 -15.29 -9.18
C VAL A 102 5.74 -16.28 -10.13
N LYS A 103 5.83 -17.56 -9.74
CA LYS A 103 6.44 -18.62 -10.56
C LYS A 103 5.73 -18.88 -11.88
N THR A 104 4.48 -18.45 -12.04
CA THR A 104 3.76 -18.53 -13.34
C THR A 104 4.43 -17.67 -14.42
N GLY A 105 5.20 -16.63 -14.04
CA GLY A 105 5.75 -15.65 -14.97
C GLY A 105 4.72 -14.63 -15.48
N GLN A 106 3.47 -14.70 -15.00
CA GLN A 106 2.38 -13.77 -15.33
C GLN A 106 2.12 -12.73 -14.23
N VAL A 107 2.92 -12.76 -13.16
CA VAL A 107 2.81 -11.84 -12.02
C VAL A 107 4.08 -11.01 -11.86
N GLU A 108 3.91 -9.69 -11.78
CA GLU A 108 4.98 -8.74 -11.50
C GLU A 108 4.93 -8.28 -10.04
N ILE A 109 6.10 -8.05 -9.42
CA ILE A 109 6.19 -7.35 -8.15
C ILE A 109 6.64 -5.90 -8.36
N VAL A 110 5.85 -4.96 -7.86
CA VAL A 110 6.11 -3.51 -7.86
C VAL A 110 6.88 -3.15 -6.59
N ALA A 111 7.90 -2.30 -6.72
CA ALA A 111 8.71 -1.82 -5.60
C ALA A 111 7.98 -0.80 -4.73
N GLU A 112 8.33 -0.79 -3.45
CA GLU A 112 7.91 0.20 -2.47
C GLU A 112 8.98 0.35 -1.35
N THR A 113 8.75 1.22 -0.36
CA THR A 113 9.41 1.17 0.95
C THR A 113 9.11 -0.14 1.70
N TYR A 114 10.09 -0.65 2.44
CA TYR A 114 9.92 -1.87 3.24
C TYR A 114 8.81 -1.75 4.30
N TYR A 115 8.71 -0.59 4.95
CA TYR A 115 7.83 -0.37 6.10
C TYR A 115 6.55 0.40 5.75
N HIS A 116 6.19 0.54 4.46
CA HIS A 116 5.03 1.33 4.04
C HIS A 116 5.03 2.72 4.73
N SER A 117 6.18 3.39 4.65
CA SER A 117 6.47 4.58 5.46
C SER A 117 6.36 5.89 4.69
N LEU A 118 6.22 6.99 5.43
CA LEU A 118 6.28 8.35 4.90
C LEU A 118 7.71 8.89 4.80
N ALA A 119 8.73 8.03 4.82
CA ALA A 119 10.14 8.43 4.93
C ALA A 119 10.59 9.40 3.82
N PHE A 120 10.00 9.31 2.62
CA PHE A 120 10.25 10.23 1.52
C PHE A 120 10.15 11.71 1.94
N PHE A 121 9.20 12.05 2.82
CA PHE A 121 8.91 13.42 3.24
C PHE A 121 9.76 13.90 4.43
N TYR A 122 10.61 13.03 5.00
CA TYR A 122 11.38 13.33 6.21
C TYR A 122 12.89 13.06 6.04
N SER A 123 13.26 11.93 5.43
CA SER A 123 14.66 11.55 5.19
C SER A 123 14.81 10.77 3.90
N ARG A 124 15.49 11.39 2.93
CA ARG A 124 15.85 10.77 1.65
C ARG A 124 16.70 9.51 1.82
N ASN A 125 17.62 9.53 2.80
CA ASN A 125 18.53 8.41 3.06
C ASN A 125 17.78 7.20 3.63
N GLU A 126 16.93 7.43 4.63
CA GLU A 126 16.12 6.33 5.20
C GLU A 126 15.10 5.80 4.18
N PHE A 127 14.50 6.69 3.39
CA PHE A 127 13.63 6.29 2.28
C PHE A 127 14.35 5.35 1.30
N GLU A 128 15.53 5.73 0.80
CA GLU A 128 16.32 4.89 -0.11
C GLU A 128 16.76 3.58 0.55
N ALA A 129 17.13 3.61 1.84
CA ALA A 129 17.48 2.40 2.59
C ALA A 129 16.29 1.44 2.68
N GLN A 130 15.08 1.94 2.90
CA GLN A 130 13.87 1.11 2.93
C GLN A 130 13.48 0.58 1.55
N VAL A 131 13.61 1.38 0.49
CA VAL A 131 13.38 0.89 -0.88
C VAL A 131 14.37 -0.23 -1.20
N LYS A 132 15.66 -0.04 -0.89
CA LYS A 132 16.67 -1.05 -1.12
C LYS A 132 16.41 -2.33 -0.32
N ALA A 133 16.06 -2.21 0.97
CA ALA A 133 15.70 -3.35 1.81
C ALA A 133 14.50 -4.11 1.25
N HIS A 134 13.49 -3.40 0.73
CA HIS A 134 12.33 -4.02 0.08
C HIS A 134 12.74 -4.83 -1.15
N GLN A 135 13.51 -4.23 -2.06
CA GLN A 135 14.00 -4.92 -3.26
C GLN A 135 14.82 -6.18 -2.91
N ASP A 136 15.64 -6.11 -1.86
CA ASP A 136 16.46 -7.24 -1.42
C ASP A 136 15.58 -8.37 -0.85
N LYS A 137 14.54 -8.05 -0.07
CA LYS A 137 13.58 -9.03 0.45
C LYS A 137 12.74 -9.66 -0.66
N ILE A 138 12.33 -8.88 -1.67
CA ILE A 138 11.62 -9.42 -2.84
C ILE A 138 12.51 -10.38 -3.62
N ARG A 139 13.78 -10.02 -3.86
CA ARG A 139 14.74 -10.92 -4.52
C ARG A 139 14.94 -12.21 -3.72
N GLU A 140 15.07 -12.11 -2.41
CA GLU A 140 15.24 -13.25 -1.49
C GLU A 140 14.06 -14.23 -1.57
N LEU A 141 12.83 -13.73 -1.42
CA LEU A 141 11.64 -14.58 -1.32
C LEU A 141 11.08 -15.04 -2.66
N PHE A 142 11.16 -14.20 -3.69
CA PHE A 142 10.47 -14.44 -4.96
C PHE A 142 11.43 -14.66 -6.14
N GLY A 143 12.71 -14.34 -5.99
CA GLY A 143 13.72 -14.50 -7.05
C GLY A 143 13.55 -13.55 -8.24
N VAL A 144 12.82 -12.44 -8.05
CA VAL A 144 12.55 -11.44 -9.09
C VAL A 144 13.10 -10.06 -8.71
N GLU A 145 13.41 -9.26 -9.73
CA GLU A 145 13.77 -7.85 -9.58
C GLU A 145 12.53 -6.97 -9.77
N THR A 146 12.52 -5.81 -9.12
CA THR A 146 11.45 -4.81 -9.27
C THR A 146 11.92 -3.69 -10.19
N SER A 147 11.04 -3.24 -11.10
CA SER A 147 11.39 -2.24 -12.12
C SER A 147 10.44 -1.04 -12.16
N VAL A 148 9.29 -1.16 -11.50
CA VAL A 148 8.30 -0.09 -11.33
C VAL A 148 8.18 0.22 -9.84
N PHE A 149 8.03 1.49 -9.50
CA PHE A 149 7.89 1.95 -8.13
C PHE A 149 6.50 2.48 -7.84
N ARG A 150 6.03 2.26 -6.63
CA ARG A 150 4.93 3.00 -6.04
C ARG A 150 5.34 3.44 -4.64
N ASN A 151 5.01 4.67 -4.29
CA ASN A 151 5.23 5.13 -2.93
C ASN A 151 4.00 4.86 -2.08
N THR A 152 4.22 4.82 -0.78
CA THR A 152 3.21 4.64 0.26
C THR A 152 1.98 5.51 0.00
N GLU A 153 0.81 4.87 -0.01
CA GLU A 153 -0.50 5.49 -0.25
C GLU A 153 -0.69 6.16 -1.63
N LEU A 154 0.10 5.70 -2.61
CA LEU A 154 0.26 6.33 -3.93
C LEU A 154 0.62 7.81 -3.79
N SER A 155 1.30 8.16 -2.70
CA SER A 155 1.76 9.53 -2.47
C SER A 155 2.76 9.91 -3.54
N TYR A 156 2.43 10.92 -4.33
CA TYR A 156 3.16 11.29 -5.52
C TYR A 156 3.31 12.79 -5.64
N ASN A 157 4.50 13.25 -6.04
CA ASN A 157 4.76 14.57 -6.57
C ASN A 157 5.88 14.51 -7.62
N ASP A 158 6.13 15.62 -8.30
CA ASP A 158 7.17 15.70 -9.35
C ASP A 158 8.58 15.36 -8.81
N GLU A 159 8.87 15.70 -7.55
CA GLU A 159 10.16 15.37 -6.91
C GLU A 159 10.35 13.84 -6.77
N LEU A 160 9.29 13.12 -6.37
CA LEU A 160 9.32 11.66 -6.27
C LEU A 160 9.58 11.01 -7.63
N ALA A 161 8.93 11.52 -8.67
CA ALA A 161 9.12 11.00 -10.02
C ALA A 161 10.54 11.23 -10.53
N GLN A 162 11.12 12.41 -10.26
CA GLN A 162 12.52 12.72 -10.58
C GLN A 162 13.50 11.82 -9.84
N TRP A 163 13.24 11.57 -8.55
CA TRP A 163 14.01 10.60 -7.78
C TRP A 163 13.89 9.19 -8.40
N ALA A 164 12.68 8.73 -8.73
CA ALA A 164 12.46 7.40 -9.28
C ALA A 164 13.13 7.20 -10.65
N ASP A 165 13.10 8.22 -11.52
CA ASP A 165 13.83 8.24 -12.80
C ASP A 165 15.35 8.15 -12.56
N GLY A 166 15.88 8.94 -11.62
CA GLY A 166 17.30 8.93 -11.25
C GLY A 166 17.75 7.62 -10.60
N TYR A 167 16.87 6.96 -9.84
CA TYR A 167 17.09 5.65 -9.22
C TYR A 167 17.08 4.51 -10.25
N GLY A 168 16.48 4.74 -11.43
CA GLY A 168 16.46 3.80 -12.56
C GLY A 168 15.19 2.96 -12.67
N PHE A 169 14.09 3.36 -12.04
CA PHE A 169 12.79 2.75 -12.29
C PHE A 169 12.27 3.12 -13.69
N LYS A 170 11.67 2.15 -14.38
CA LYS A 170 11.03 2.37 -15.70
C LYS A 170 9.61 2.93 -15.59
N GLY A 171 8.98 2.77 -14.43
CA GLY A 171 7.60 3.21 -14.19
C GLY A 171 7.38 3.72 -12.77
N ILE A 172 6.41 4.61 -12.62
CA ILE A 172 5.87 5.04 -11.33
C ILE A 172 4.34 5.11 -11.38
N LEU A 173 3.69 4.80 -10.25
CA LEU A 173 2.24 4.83 -10.10
C LEU A 173 1.78 6.07 -9.32
N ALA A 174 0.66 6.67 -9.73
CA ALA A 174 -0.01 7.75 -8.98
C ALA A 174 -1.54 7.68 -9.11
N GLU A 175 -2.24 8.51 -8.33
CA GLU A 175 -3.69 8.67 -8.42
C GLU A 175 -4.10 9.46 -9.67
N GLY A 176 -5.13 8.98 -10.39
CA GLY A 176 -5.67 9.64 -11.57
C GLY A 176 -6.77 10.63 -11.22
N TRP A 177 -6.43 11.71 -10.51
CA TRP A 177 -7.41 12.65 -9.97
C TRP A 177 -7.87 13.70 -11.00
N ASP A 178 -9.19 13.93 -11.11
CA ASP A 178 -9.81 14.80 -12.11
C ASP A 178 -9.18 16.21 -12.18
N PRO A 179 -8.90 16.93 -11.07
CA PRO A 179 -8.24 18.24 -11.09
C PRO A 179 -6.83 18.28 -11.71
N ILE A 180 -6.14 17.14 -11.77
CA ILE A 180 -4.79 17.03 -12.34
C ILE A 180 -4.85 16.60 -13.80
N LEU A 181 -5.79 15.70 -14.09
CA LEU A 181 -6.02 15.20 -15.44
C LEU A 181 -6.60 16.28 -16.35
N ASP A 182 -7.40 17.20 -15.80
CA ASP A 182 -8.13 18.22 -16.58
C ASP A 182 -9.01 17.55 -17.66
N TRP A 183 -8.65 17.66 -18.94
CA TRP A 183 -9.33 16.99 -20.06
C TRP A 183 -8.75 15.61 -20.41
N ARG A 184 -7.65 15.21 -19.78
CA ARG A 184 -6.95 13.95 -20.05
C ARG A 184 -7.63 12.78 -19.33
N SER A 185 -7.24 11.55 -19.68
CA SER A 185 -7.77 10.32 -19.08
C SER A 185 -6.68 9.57 -18.28
N PRO A 186 -6.99 8.90 -17.16
CA PRO A 186 -6.01 8.07 -16.45
C PRO A 186 -5.60 6.81 -17.23
N ASN A 187 -6.29 6.51 -18.34
CA ASN A 187 -6.18 5.28 -19.13
C ASN A 187 -5.12 5.34 -20.25
N PHE A 188 -4.11 6.19 -20.09
CA PHE A 188 -2.97 6.29 -20.98
C PHE A 188 -1.67 6.25 -20.17
N VAL A 189 -0.56 5.93 -20.84
CA VAL A 189 0.78 6.15 -20.29
C VAL A 189 1.11 7.63 -20.41
N TYR A 190 1.73 8.19 -19.38
CA TYR A 190 2.26 9.56 -19.37
C TYR A 190 3.75 9.56 -19.03
N GLN A 191 4.39 10.70 -19.23
CA GLN A 191 5.72 10.99 -18.70
C GLN A 191 5.57 11.97 -17.53
N PRO A 192 6.21 11.72 -16.37
CA PRO A 192 6.30 12.74 -15.32
C PRO A 192 7.07 13.99 -15.74
N GLU A 193 6.65 15.15 -15.26
CA GLU A 193 7.37 16.41 -15.44
C GLU A 193 8.80 16.34 -14.85
N GLY A 194 9.77 16.89 -15.58
CA GLY A 194 11.17 16.90 -15.15
C GLY A 194 11.92 15.57 -15.27
N THR A 195 11.33 14.54 -15.86
CA THR A 195 11.94 13.20 -16.05
C THR A 195 12.26 12.90 -17.51
N LYS A 196 13.05 11.85 -17.77
CA LYS A 196 13.49 11.46 -19.12
C LYS A 196 13.16 10.03 -19.51
N ASN A 197 13.26 9.08 -18.59
CA ASN A 197 13.21 7.66 -18.94
C ASN A 197 12.06 6.89 -18.25
N ILE A 198 11.40 7.50 -17.27
CA ILE A 198 10.33 6.87 -16.50
C ILE A 198 8.96 7.18 -17.11
N ALA A 199 8.06 6.20 -17.04
CA ALA A 199 6.66 6.34 -17.39
C ALA A 199 5.77 6.47 -16.15
N LEU A 200 4.61 7.08 -16.31
CA LEU A 200 3.59 7.29 -15.28
C LEU A 200 2.31 6.57 -15.68
N LEU A 201 1.81 5.70 -14.79
CA LEU A 201 0.46 5.17 -14.86
C LEU A 201 -0.40 5.75 -13.75
N LEU A 202 -1.63 6.10 -14.11
CA LEU A 202 -2.57 6.73 -13.21
C LEU A 202 -3.73 5.79 -12.89
N LYS A 203 -4.04 5.63 -11.61
CA LYS A 203 -5.21 4.87 -11.15
C LYS A 203 -6.48 5.45 -11.78
N ASN A 204 -7.32 4.59 -12.36
CA ASN A 204 -8.69 4.95 -12.69
C ASN A 204 -9.52 4.89 -11.42
N TYR A 205 -9.57 5.98 -10.67
CA TYR A 205 -10.12 5.98 -9.31
C TYR A 205 -11.60 5.64 -9.28
N LYS A 206 -12.40 6.07 -10.28
CA LYS A 206 -13.84 5.77 -10.35
C LYS A 206 -14.06 4.25 -10.39
N LEU A 207 -13.47 3.58 -11.40
CA LEU A 207 -13.63 2.14 -11.58
C LEU A 207 -12.98 1.32 -10.45
N SER A 208 -11.87 1.80 -9.89
CA SER A 208 -11.17 1.11 -8.81
C SER A 208 -11.95 1.23 -7.48
N ASP A 209 -12.41 2.43 -7.13
CA ASP A 209 -13.13 2.72 -5.90
C ASP A 209 -14.54 2.10 -5.90
N ASP A 210 -15.17 1.96 -7.07
CA ASP A 210 -16.46 1.28 -7.21
C ASP A 210 -16.35 -0.20 -6.78
N LEU A 211 -15.26 -0.87 -7.12
CA LEU A 211 -14.98 -2.23 -6.63
C LEU A 211 -14.54 -2.23 -5.17
N ALA A 212 -13.59 -1.36 -4.81
CA ALA A 212 -12.98 -1.37 -3.49
C ALA A 212 -13.97 -1.00 -2.37
N PHE A 213 -14.83 0.00 -2.59
CA PHE A 213 -15.68 0.59 -1.55
C PHE A 213 -17.17 0.40 -1.80
N ARG A 214 -17.64 0.42 -3.05
CA ARG A 214 -19.08 0.48 -3.36
C ARG A 214 -19.73 -0.85 -3.72
N PHE A 215 -18.94 -1.90 -3.98
CA PHE A 215 -19.43 -3.19 -4.50
C PHE A 215 -20.59 -3.78 -3.68
N SER A 216 -20.46 -3.82 -2.35
CA SER A 216 -21.51 -4.33 -1.45
C SER A 216 -22.46 -3.25 -0.90
N ASN A 217 -22.31 -2.00 -1.30
CA ASN A 217 -23.10 -0.89 -0.78
C ASN A 217 -24.50 -0.87 -1.41
N ARG A 218 -25.49 -1.43 -0.70
CA ARG A 218 -26.89 -1.50 -1.13
C ARG A 218 -27.60 -0.14 -1.25
N ASN A 219 -27.02 0.91 -0.68
CA ASN A 219 -27.56 2.27 -0.76
C ASN A 219 -26.99 3.07 -1.93
N TRP A 220 -25.99 2.54 -2.63
CA TRP A 220 -25.45 3.17 -3.82
C TRP A 220 -26.42 2.99 -5.00
N GLU A 221 -26.68 4.05 -5.76
CA GLU A 221 -27.65 4.05 -6.86
C GLU A 221 -27.33 3.03 -7.95
N GLU A 222 -26.06 2.67 -8.11
CA GLU A 222 -25.61 1.66 -9.07
C GLU A 222 -25.56 0.23 -8.51
N TRP A 223 -26.00 0.01 -7.27
CA TRP A 223 -26.07 -1.35 -6.73
C TRP A 223 -27.25 -2.14 -7.32
N PRO A 224 -27.07 -3.44 -7.66
CA PRO A 224 -25.84 -4.22 -7.57
C PRO A 224 -24.86 -3.95 -8.72
N LEU A 225 -23.56 -4.03 -8.42
CA LEU A 225 -22.51 -4.00 -9.42
C LEU A 225 -22.34 -5.39 -10.03
N THR A 226 -22.85 -5.58 -11.25
CA THR A 226 -22.76 -6.85 -12.00
C THR A 226 -21.64 -6.82 -13.02
N THR A 227 -21.17 -7.99 -13.46
CA THR A 227 -20.13 -8.09 -14.48
C THR A 227 -20.51 -7.37 -15.79
N ASP A 228 -21.77 -7.50 -16.22
CA ASP A 228 -22.28 -6.80 -17.41
C ASP A 228 -22.15 -5.28 -17.27
N LYS A 229 -22.64 -4.75 -16.14
CA LYS A 229 -22.61 -3.31 -15.85
C LYS A 229 -21.17 -2.78 -15.85
N TYR A 230 -20.27 -3.50 -15.19
CA TYR A 230 -18.88 -3.08 -15.07
C TYR A 230 -18.15 -3.09 -16.43
N LEU A 231 -18.38 -4.14 -17.26
CA LEU A 231 -17.85 -4.20 -18.62
C LEU A 231 -18.44 -3.14 -19.55
N GLU A 232 -19.72 -2.78 -19.39
CA GLU A 232 -20.35 -1.69 -20.13
C GLU A 232 -19.69 -0.34 -19.81
N TRP A 233 -19.45 -0.04 -18.54
CA TRP A 233 -18.75 1.17 -18.12
C TRP A 233 -17.32 1.23 -18.67
N MET A 234 -16.62 0.10 -18.67
CA MET A 234 -15.32 -0.01 -19.33
C MET A 234 -15.44 0.22 -20.83
N GLY A 235 -16.49 -0.27 -21.48
CA GLY A 235 -16.79 -0.05 -22.91
C GLY A 235 -16.91 1.43 -23.29
N ALA A 236 -17.31 2.32 -22.38
CA ALA A 236 -17.40 3.76 -22.66
C ALA A 236 -16.06 4.42 -23.01
N SER A 237 -14.94 3.78 -22.65
CA SER A 237 -13.56 4.24 -22.94
C SER A 237 -12.90 3.47 -24.09
N TYR A 238 -13.66 3.06 -25.12
CA TYR A 238 -13.21 2.11 -26.15
C TYR A 238 -11.98 2.56 -26.95
N ASP A 239 -11.73 3.86 -27.03
CA ASP A 239 -10.60 4.49 -27.72
C ASP A 239 -9.33 4.57 -26.86
N GLN A 240 -9.42 4.21 -25.58
CA GLN A 240 -8.34 4.28 -24.62
C GLN A 240 -7.70 2.90 -24.45
N PRO A 241 -6.36 2.79 -24.55
CA PRO A 241 -5.66 1.51 -24.62
C PRO A 241 -5.58 0.78 -23.29
N LEU A 242 -5.64 1.50 -22.16
CA LEU A 242 -5.48 0.95 -20.82
C LEU A 242 -6.71 1.18 -19.96
N ILE A 243 -6.90 0.33 -18.96
CA ILE A 243 -7.77 0.60 -17.81
C ILE A 243 -6.98 0.22 -16.57
N ASN A 244 -6.59 1.23 -15.79
CA ASN A 244 -5.72 1.05 -14.63
C ASN A 244 -6.56 0.82 -13.37
N LEU A 245 -6.66 -0.44 -12.93
CA LEU A 245 -7.41 -0.84 -11.74
C LEU A 245 -6.45 -1.05 -10.58
N PHE A 246 -6.29 -0.03 -9.74
CA PHE A 246 -5.30 -0.01 -8.65
C PHE A 246 -6.05 0.04 -7.33
N MET A 247 -5.89 -0.98 -6.49
CA MET A 247 -6.64 -1.11 -5.23
C MET A 247 -5.86 -1.94 -4.19
N ASP A 248 -6.32 -1.90 -2.94
CA ASP A 248 -5.82 -2.82 -1.92
C ASP A 248 -6.25 -4.24 -2.24
N TYR A 249 -5.35 -5.19 -2.00
CA TYR A 249 -5.59 -6.62 -2.17
C TYR A 249 -6.72 -7.09 -1.24
N GLU A 250 -6.76 -6.52 -0.03
CA GLU A 250 -7.77 -6.75 1.00
C GLU A 250 -9.19 -6.32 0.58
N THR A 251 -9.34 -5.65 -0.58
CA THR A 251 -10.64 -5.49 -1.26
C THR A 251 -11.38 -6.83 -1.35
N PHE A 252 -10.67 -7.89 -1.71
CA PHE A 252 -11.24 -9.23 -1.88
C PHE A 252 -11.20 -10.01 -0.57
N GLY A 253 -12.35 -10.15 0.08
CA GLY A 253 -12.54 -11.01 1.25
C GLY A 253 -12.52 -10.30 2.59
N GLU A 254 -11.83 -9.17 2.72
CA GLU A 254 -11.79 -8.39 3.97
C GLU A 254 -12.66 -7.12 3.91
N HIS A 255 -12.50 -6.26 2.89
CA HIS A 255 -13.36 -5.10 2.69
C HIS A 255 -14.69 -5.48 2.03
N GLN A 256 -14.64 -6.33 1.00
CA GLN A 256 -15.81 -6.96 0.40
C GLN A 256 -15.82 -8.43 0.79
N TRP A 257 -16.73 -8.84 1.68
CA TRP A 257 -16.77 -10.20 2.20
C TRP A 257 -17.17 -11.22 1.13
N ALA A 258 -16.77 -12.47 1.31
CA ALA A 258 -17.05 -13.54 0.34
C ALA A 258 -18.56 -13.71 0.04
N ASP A 259 -19.43 -13.53 1.04
CA ASP A 259 -20.88 -13.63 0.91
C ASP A 259 -21.53 -12.50 0.10
N THR A 260 -20.79 -11.43 -0.19
CA THR A 260 -21.19 -10.38 -1.14
C THR A 260 -21.11 -10.85 -2.61
N GLY A 261 -20.41 -11.96 -2.88
CA GLY A 261 -20.18 -12.50 -4.22
C GLY A 261 -18.99 -11.88 -4.96
N ILE A 262 -18.12 -11.12 -4.27
CA ILE A 262 -16.98 -10.43 -4.91
C ILE A 262 -16.03 -11.38 -5.65
N PHE A 263 -15.78 -12.58 -5.13
CA PHE A 263 -14.90 -13.57 -5.78
C PHE A 263 -15.53 -14.11 -7.08
N ASP A 264 -16.81 -14.45 -7.05
CA ASP A 264 -17.55 -14.92 -8.23
C ASP A 264 -17.65 -13.83 -9.29
N PHE A 265 -17.88 -12.58 -8.86
CA PHE A 265 -17.85 -11.41 -9.73
C PHE A 265 -16.47 -11.27 -10.40
N PHE A 266 -15.38 -11.33 -9.64
CA PHE A 266 -14.03 -11.12 -10.17
C PHE A 266 -13.66 -12.23 -11.16
N GLU A 267 -13.98 -13.49 -10.84
CA GLU A 267 -13.78 -14.61 -11.77
C GLU A 267 -14.54 -14.39 -13.08
N SER A 268 -15.84 -14.07 -12.98
CA SER A 268 -16.69 -13.81 -14.13
C SER A 268 -16.20 -12.63 -14.96
N PHE A 269 -15.75 -11.57 -14.30
CA PHE A 269 -15.21 -10.36 -14.92
C PHE A 269 -13.98 -10.67 -15.77
N VAL A 270 -12.99 -11.37 -15.21
CA VAL A 270 -11.77 -11.73 -15.95
C VAL A 270 -12.12 -12.62 -17.15
N GLN A 271 -12.96 -13.64 -16.95
CA GLN A 271 -13.38 -14.56 -18.03
C GLN A 271 -14.10 -13.82 -19.17
N ARG A 272 -15.02 -12.91 -18.84
CA ARG A 272 -15.81 -12.19 -19.83
C ARG A 272 -14.98 -11.12 -20.54
N TRP A 273 -14.11 -10.41 -19.83
CA TRP A 273 -13.18 -9.46 -20.45
C TRP A 273 -12.30 -10.16 -21.50
N LEU A 274 -11.72 -11.31 -21.14
CA LEU A 274 -10.83 -12.10 -22.00
C LEU A 274 -11.55 -12.95 -23.05
N SER A 275 -12.90 -12.94 -23.09
CA SER A 275 -13.64 -13.57 -24.18
C SER A 275 -13.53 -12.82 -25.51
N ASP A 276 -13.12 -11.54 -25.46
CA ASP A 276 -12.76 -10.77 -26.63
C ASP A 276 -11.26 -10.98 -26.97
N PRO A 277 -10.91 -11.48 -28.17
CA PRO A 277 -9.51 -11.72 -28.56
C PRO A 277 -8.67 -10.43 -28.65
N HIS A 278 -9.29 -9.25 -28.71
CA HIS A 278 -8.62 -7.95 -28.73
C HIS A 278 -8.29 -7.39 -27.34
N HIS A 279 -8.74 -8.08 -26.29
CA HIS A 279 -8.47 -7.72 -24.91
C HIS A 279 -7.31 -8.52 -24.30
N THR A 280 -6.71 -7.95 -23.25
CA THR A 280 -5.65 -8.59 -22.46
C THR A 280 -5.64 -8.04 -21.03
N PHE A 281 -4.85 -8.64 -20.15
CA PHE A 281 -4.29 -7.96 -18.99
C PHE A 281 -2.81 -7.68 -19.24
N TYR A 282 -2.31 -6.60 -18.63
CA TYR A 282 -0.91 -6.24 -18.61
C TYR A 282 -0.40 -6.25 -17.17
N THR A 283 0.84 -6.68 -16.98
CA THR A 283 1.60 -6.19 -15.82
C THR A 283 1.86 -4.69 -16.01
N VAL A 284 2.13 -3.95 -14.94
CA VAL A 284 2.45 -2.52 -14.99
C VAL A 284 3.62 -2.26 -15.94
N SER A 285 4.69 -3.06 -15.87
CA SER A 285 5.80 -2.96 -16.80
C SER A 285 5.41 -3.17 -18.26
N GLU A 286 4.57 -4.16 -18.54
CA GLU A 286 4.14 -4.45 -19.91
C GLU A 286 3.19 -3.38 -20.46
N ALA A 287 2.35 -2.79 -19.60
CA ALA A 287 1.50 -1.67 -19.97
C ALA A 287 2.34 -0.48 -20.44
N ILE A 288 3.46 -0.21 -19.74
CA ILE A 288 4.45 0.82 -20.11
C ILE A 288 5.15 0.46 -21.42
N ASP A 289 5.64 -0.78 -21.58
CA ASP A 289 6.39 -1.18 -22.79
C ASP A 289 5.51 -1.25 -24.05
N SER A 290 4.21 -1.50 -23.87
CA SER A 290 3.27 -1.70 -24.98
C SER A 290 2.62 -0.40 -25.47
N ASN A 291 2.77 0.71 -24.74
CA ASN A 291 2.05 1.96 -25.02
C ASN A 291 2.95 3.19 -24.88
N GLU A 292 3.03 3.98 -25.95
CA GLU A 292 3.79 5.22 -25.96
C GLU A 292 3.15 6.28 -25.04
N PRO A 293 3.94 7.02 -24.26
CA PRO A 293 3.45 8.16 -23.47
C PRO A 293 2.68 9.18 -24.33
N GLN A 294 1.47 9.53 -23.92
CA GLN A 294 0.60 10.46 -24.66
C GLN A 294 0.79 11.93 -24.26
N GLY A 295 1.66 12.19 -23.28
CA GLY A 295 1.99 13.54 -22.85
C GLY A 295 2.67 13.57 -21.50
N THR A 296 2.92 14.78 -21.02
CA THR A 296 3.54 15.03 -19.72
C THR A 296 2.49 15.45 -18.70
N ILE A 297 2.63 14.94 -17.46
CA ILE A 297 1.81 15.33 -16.32
C ILE A 297 2.73 15.84 -15.21
N SER A 298 2.34 16.97 -14.62
CA SER A 298 2.98 17.59 -13.46
C SER A 298 2.03 17.56 -12.27
N MET A 299 2.54 17.13 -11.12
CA MET A 299 1.91 17.23 -9.81
C MET A 299 2.88 17.89 -8.83
N PRO A 300 2.92 19.23 -8.76
CA PRO A 300 3.85 19.94 -7.87
C PRO A 300 3.54 19.72 -6.39
N ALA A 301 2.25 19.59 -6.05
CA ALA A 301 1.78 19.24 -4.72
C ALA A 301 1.61 17.72 -4.58
N THR A 302 1.79 17.21 -3.37
CA THR A 302 1.63 15.77 -3.11
C THR A 302 0.18 15.35 -3.22
N VAL A 303 -0.04 14.30 -4.00
CA VAL A 303 -1.33 13.67 -4.23
C VAL A 303 -1.27 12.26 -3.70
N THR A 304 -2.34 11.79 -3.07
CA THR A 304 -2.46 10.41 -2.55
C THR A 304 -3.71 9.77 -3.11
N TRP A 305 -3.92 8.47 -2.89
CA TRP A 305 -5.18 7.80 -3.26
C TRP A 305 -6.24 7.77 -2.15
N ALA A 306 -5.96 8.42 -1.00
CA ALA A 306 -6.86 8.42 0.15
C ALA A 306 -7.69 9.69 0.25
N ASP A 307 -8.84 9.57 0.90
CA ASP A 307 -9.82 10.63 1.21
C ASP A 307 -10.25 11.46 0.00
N ALA A 308 -11.31 12.27 0.14
CA ALA A 308 -11.83 13.05 -1.00
C ALA A 308 -10.83 14.12 -1.49
N GLU A 309 -10.00 14.61 -0.58
CA GLU A 309 -9.01 15.67 -0.84
C GLU A 309 -7.77 15.17 -1.59
N ARG A 310 -7.51 13.85 -1.61
CA ARG A 310 -6.40 13.22 -2.34
C ARG A 310 -5.04 13.85 -2.04
N ASP A 311 -4.77 14.16 -0.76
CA ASP A 311 -3.53 14.78 -0.29
C ASP A 311 -2.96 14.05 0.96
N LEU A 312 -1.95 14.62 1.61
CA LEU A 312 -1.32 14.04 2.81
C LEU A 312 -2.07 14.29 4.12
N THR A 313 -3.21 14.98 4.10
CA THR A 313 -3.89 15.39 5.34
C THR A 313 -4.50 14.22 6.12
N ALA A 314 -4.68 13.05 5.52
CA ALA A 314 -5.04 11.83 6.25
C ALA A 314 -3.94 11.37 7.22
N TRP A 315 -2.68 11.70 6.94
CA TRP A 315 -1.53 11.32 7.79
C TRP A 315 -0.85 12.50 8.49
N LEU A 316 -0.99 13.73 7.98
CA LEU A 316 -0.29 14.92 8.47
C LEU A 316 -1.22 16.12 8.66
N GLY A 317 -2.53 15.89 8.77
CA GLY A 317 -3.56 16.93 8.82
C GLY A 317 -3.73 17.63 10.17
N ASN A 318 -3.20 17.06 11.26
CA ASN A 318 -3.29 17.65 12.60
C ASN A 318 -1.94 17.70 13.34
N SER A 319 -1.90 18.42 14.47
CA SER A 319 -0.66 18.63 15.24
C SER A 319 -0.15 17.35 15.90
N MET A 320 -1.03 16.42 16.32
CA MET A 320 -0.62 15.14 16.91
C MET A 320 0.20 14.32 15.92
N GLN A 321 -0.31 14.20 14.70
CA GLN A 321 0.36 13.52 13.60
C GLN A 321 1.72 14.15 13.27
N GLN A 322 1.75 15.47 13.10
CA GLN A 322 2.97 16.21 12.76
C GLN A 322 4.04 16.10 13.86
N GLU A 323 3.65 16.26 15.14
CA GLU A 323 4.57 16.11 16.27
C GLU A 323 5.12 14.69 16.37
N ALA A 324 4.25 13.68 16.25
CA ALA A 324 4.64 12.28 16.33
C ALA A 324 5.68 11.91 15.26
N MET A 325 5.45 12.28 14.00
CA MET A 325 6.39 12.03 12.92
C MET A 325 7.69 12.82 13.11
N GLN A 326 7.61 14.10 13.50
CA GLN A 326 8.80 14.91 13.78
C GLN A 326 9.67 14.27 14.88
N TYR A 327 9.06 13.81 15.96
CA TYR A 327 9.81 13.18 17.05
C TYR A 327 10.41 11.83 16.68
N LEU A 328 9.74 11.05 15.83
CA LEU A 328 10.22 9.77 15.33
C LEU A 328 11.45 9.94 14.43
N TYR A 329 11.36 10.79 13.39
CA TYR A 329 12.45 10.96 12.44
C TYR A 329 13.64 11.73 13.02
N ALA A 330 13.42 12.56 14.05
CA ALA A 330 14.52 13.19 14.80
C ALA A 330 15.46 12.16 15.48
N LEU A 331 15.04 10.91 15.64
CA LEU A 331 15.86 9.84 16.23
C LEU A 331 16.76 9.13 15.22
N GLU A 332 16.61 9.35 13.92
CA GLU A 332 17.29 8.60 12.85
C GLU A 332 18.80 8.49 13.09
N SER A 333 19.49 9.61 13.28
CA SER A 333 20.94 9.63 13.42
C SER A 333 21.43 8.89 14.66
N ASP A 334 20.69 8.97 15.77
CA ASP A 334 21.05 8.31 17.03
C ASP A 334 20.76 6.80 16.96
N VAL A 335 19.61 6.41 16.41
CA VAL A 335 19.20 5.02 16.21
C VAL A 335 20.16 4.31 15.27
N LEU A 336 20.47 4.87 14.10
CA LEU A 336 21.36 4.21 13.14
C LEU A 336 22.81 4.10 13.67
N ARG A 337 23.24 5.02 14.53
CA ARG A 337 24.57 4.98 15.15
C ARG A 337 24.74 3.86 16.17
N THR A 338 23.65 3.32 16.74
CA THR A 338 23.75 2.21 17.70
C THR A 338 24.24 0.92 17.04
N GLN A 339 23.94 0.72 15.75
CA GLN A 339 24.11 -0.55 15.04
C GLN A 339 23.35 -1.73 15.68
N ASP A 340 22.43 -1.45 16.60
CA ASP A 340 21.54 -2.42 17.22
C ASP A 340 20.38 -2.68 16.26
N LEU A 341 20.39 -3.86 15.65
CA LEU A 341 19.40 -4.23 14.63
C LEU A 341 17.98 -4.32 15.19
N ASP A 342 17.81 -4.70 16.45
CA ASP A 342 16.49 -4.79 17.08
C ASP A 342 15.93 -3.38 17.32
N LEU A 343 16.77 -2.47 17.85
CA LEU A 343 16.37 -1.08 18.04
C LEU A 343 16.06 -0.37 16.72
N ILE A 344 16.86 -0.62 15.68
CA ILE A 344 16.64 -0.07 14.33
C ILE A 344 15.33 -0.65 13.75
N SER A 345 15.08 -1.94 13.93
CA SER A 345 13.85 -2.59 13.45
C SER A 345 12.61 -2.02 14.14
N ASP A 346 12.65 -1.84 15.45
CA ASP A 346 11.54 -1.24 16.20
C ASP A 346 11.25 0.19 15.76
N TRP A 347 12.29 1.02 15.60
CA TRP A 347 12.16 2.38 15.09
C TRP A 347 11.54 2.40 13.68
N ARG A 348 11.97 1.51 12.79
CA ARG A 348 11.43 1.41 11.43
C ARG A 348 9.98 0.92 11.39
N LYS A 349 9.61 -0.05 12.23
CA LYS A 349 8.21 -0.50 12.36
C LYS A 349 7.30 0.66 12.80
N LEU A 350 7.76 1.52 13.69
CA LEU A 350 7.01 2.72 14.08
C LEU A 350 6.87 3.76 12.94
N GLN A 351 7.63 3.67 11.84
CA GLN A 351 7.48 4.58 10.69
C GLN A 351 6.33 4.20 9.75
N THR A 352 5.70 3.04 9.95
CA THR A 352 4.56 2.58 9.14
C THR A 352 3.45 3.65 9.12
N SER A 353 2.97 4.02 7.93
CA SER A 353 2.03 5.13 7.72
C SER A 353 0.74 4.98 8.53
N ASP A 354 0.29 3.75 8.77
CA ASP A 354 -0.88 3.40 9.55
C ASP A 354 -0.89 4.04 10.93
N HIS A 355 0.27 4.17 11.59
CA HIS A 355 0.33 4.84 12.90
C HIS A 355 -0.10 6.30 12.79
N ALA A 356 0.37 7.01 11.76
CA ALA A 356 -0.06 8.37 11.49
C ALA A 356 -1.55 8.43 11.12
N TYR A 357 -2.03 7.46 10.34
CA TYR A 357 -3.44 7.37 9.96
C TYR A 357 -4.36 7.16 11.17
N TYR A 358 -3.97 6.32 12.14
CA TYR A 358 -4.74 6.08 13.36
C TYR A 358 -4.86 7.31 14.26
N MET A 359 -3.96 8.29 14.11
CA MET A 359 -3.99 9.59 14.81
C MET A 359 -4.80 10.67 14.06
N CYS A 360 -5.43 10.32 12.93
CA CYS A 360 -6.24 11.25 12.15
C CYS A 360 -7.54 11.60 12.88
N THR A 361 -7.87 12.89 12.91
CA THR A 361 -9.10 13.41 13.55
C THR A 361 -10.19 13.73 12.53
N LYS A 362 -9.91 13.62 11.22
CA LYS A 362 -10.94 13.78 10.19
C LYS A 362 -12.01 12.70 10.35
N TRP A 363 -13.27 13.10 10.16
CA TRP A 363 -14.43 12.20 10.18
C TRP A 363 -14.67 11.44 11.51
N PHE A 364 -13.92 11.74 12.58
CA PHE A 364 -14.11 11.15 13.91
C PHE A 364 -15.50 11.43 14.51
N THR A 365 -16.14 12.54 14.11
CA THR A 365 -17.52 12.87 14.49
C THR A 365 -18.58 12.20 13.62
N ASP A 366 -18.21 11.73 12.43
CA ASP A 366 -19.16 11.32 11.38
C ASP A 366 -19.33 9.80 11.29
N GLY A 367 -18.55 9.02 12.05
CA GLY A 367 -18.71 7.56 12.15
C GLY A 367 -18.42 6.79 10.85
N ASP A 368 -17.97 7.47 9.79
CA ASP A 368 -17.61 6.89 8.51
C ASP A 368 -16.16 6.39 8.48
N VAL A 369 -15.95 5.32 7.71
CA VAL A 369 -14.72 4.67 7.22
C VAL A 369 -13.49 4.65 8.16
N HIS A 370 -12.97 5.79 8.62
CA HIS A 370 -11.85 5.88 9.57
C HIS A 370 -12.12 5.18 10.91
N ALA A 371 -13.38 5.20 11.38
CA ALA A 371 -13.78 4.46 12.59
C ALA A 371 -13.75 2.93 12.40
N TYR A 372 -13.81 2.44 11.15
CA TYR A 372 -13.77 1.01 10.83
C TYR A 372 -12.34 0.45 10.82
N PHE A 373 -11.34 1.28 10.50
CA PHE A 373 -9.96 0.85 10.28
C PHE A 373 -9.01 1.03 11.48
N SER A 374 -9.36 1.87 12.46
CA SER A 374 -8.50 2.07 13.65
C SER A 374 -8.72 0.99 14.71
N PRO A 375 -7.65 0.38 15.25
CA PRO A 375 -7.74 -0.58 16.35
C PRO A 375 -7.82 0.09 17.74
N TYR A 376 -7.90 1.42 17.78
CA TYR A 376 -7.90 2.23 19.00
C TYR A 376 -9.28 2.87 19.24
N SER A 377 -9.61 3.11 20.51
CA SER A 377 -10.89 3.74 20.88
C SER A 377 -11.00 5.20 20.44
N SER A 378 -9.87 5.89 20.28
CA SER A 378 -9.82 7.24 19.73
C SER A 378 -8.46 7.55 19.09
N PRO A 379 -8.38 8.56 18.20
CA PRO A 379 -7.11 9.07 17.69
C PRO A 379 -6.15 9.56 18.78
N TYR A 380 -6.71 10.00 19.92
CA TYR A 380 -5.94 10.43 21.08
C TYR A 380 -5.27 9.25 21.80
N ASP A 381 -5.95 8.11 21.91
CA ASP A 381 -5.35 6.90 22.48
C ASP A 381 -4.23 6.36 21.59
N ALA A 382 -4.45 6.34 20.26
CA ALA A 382 -3.42 6.00 19.29
C ALA A 382 -2.17 6.89 19.46
N PHE A 383 -2.37 8.21 19.54
CA PHE A 383 -1.28 9.17 19.78
C PHE A 383 -0.57 8.94 21.11
N LEU A 384 -1.30 8.73 22.20
CA LEU A 384 -0.72 8.51 23.52
C LEU A 384 0.16 7.26 23.57
N TYR A 385 -0.34 6.13 23.06
CA TYR A 385 0.43 4.89 23.04
C TYR A 385 1.66 4.98 22.12
N TYR A 386 1.49 5.57 20.95
CA TYR A 386 2.57 5.79 20.00
C TYR A 386 3.67 6.71 20.57
N MET A 387 3.29 7.81 21.22
CA MET A 387 4.23 8.72 21.85
C MET A 387 4.96 8.09 23.05
N ASN A 388 4.32 7.19 23.80
CA ASN A 388 5.00 6.43 24.85
C ASN A 388 6.03 5.46 24.25
N ALA A 389 5.73 4.80 23.13
CA ALA A 389 6.70 3.95 22.43
C ALA A 389 7.92 4.77 21.93
N ILE A 390 7.70 5.98 21.38
CA ILE A 390 8.79 6.89 21.01
C ILE A 390 9.61 7.33 22.24
N ARG A 391 8.97 7.58 23.39
CA ARG A 391 9.68 7.91 24.63
C ARG A 391 10.54 6.75 25.11
N ASP A 392 10.07 5.52 24.98
CA ASP A 392 10.86 4.33 25.31
C ASP A 392 12.04 4.13 24.35
N LEU A 393 11.86 4.34 23.03
CA LEU A 393 12.98 4.36 22.07
C LEU A 393 14.04 5.39 22.48
N ARG A 394 13.63 6.61 22.86
CA ARG A 394 14.55 7.63 23.38
C ARG A 394 15.28 7.20 24.63
N TRP A 395 14.58 6.53 25.55
CA TRP A 395 15.20 5.98 26.76
C TRP A 395 16.24 4.90 26.42
N ARG A 396 15.89 3.95 25.53
CA ARG A 396 16.81 2.90 25.03
C ARG A 396 18.06 3.50 24.39
N LEU A 397 17.93 4.61 23.65
CA LEU A 397 19.07 5.35 23.11
C LEU A 397 19.97 5.95 24.19
N HIS A 398 19.41 6.57 25.22
CA HIS A 398 20.20 7.12 26.33
C HIS A 398 20.97 6.03 27.08
N GLU A 399 20.33 4.89 27.35
CA GLU A 399 20.98 3.72 27.95
C GLU A 399 22.12 3.21 27.05
N HIS A 400 21.88 3.09 25.74
CA HIS A 400 22.88 2.64 24.77
C HIS A 400 24.10 3.57 24.71
N HIS A 401 23.87 4.89 24.72
CA HIS A 401 24.94 5.89 24.69
C HIS A 401 25.66 6.05 26.03
N LYS A 402 25.16 5.44 27.12
CA LYS A 402 25.59 5.71 28.51
C LYS A 402 25.53 7.20 28.88
N THR A 403 24.82 8.01 28.09
CA THR A 403 24.55 9.43 28.36
C THR A 403 23.31 9.48 29.25
N GLY A 404 23.52 9.11 30.50
CA GLY A 404 22.48 8.97 31.51
C GLY A 404 23.01 8.75 32.93
N ALA A 405 24.33 8.64 33.13
CA ALA A 405 24.91 8.94 34.43
C ALA A 405 24.94 10.47 34.61
N LEU A 406 24.77 10.94 35.85
CA LEU A 406 24.67 12.33 36.35
C LEU A 406 25.74 13.36 35.91
N ASN A 407 26.53 13.13 34.86
CA ASN A 407 27.57 14.02 34.35
C ASN A 407 27.70 13.93 32.82
N GLY A 408 26.65 14.29 32.07
CA GLY A 408 26.68 14.42 30.61
C GLY A 408 26.00 15.68 30.15
#